data_AF-A0A844XB05-F1
#
_entry.id   AF-A0A844XB05-F1
#
_cell.length_a   1.000
_cell.length_b   1.000
_cell.length_c   1.000
_cell.angle_alpha   90.00
_cell.angle_beta   90.00
_cell.angle_gamma   90.00
#
_symmetry.space_group_name_H-M   'P 1'
#
loop_
_entity.id
_entity.type
_entity.pdbx_description
1 polymer ?
#
loop_
_entity_poly.entity_id
_entity_poly.type
_entity_poly.pdbx_seq_one_letter_code
_entity_poly.pdbx_strand_id
1 'polypeptide(L)'
;MLKRIAGIRNSRKPKMMVPKSRNAVETDLGTWWYPQLGGPESLLAYARSIDAVKLCRELFDTLSEDKYLLYVKEFYDQGRALWGDSWVFHDINTVLLSAALSMKPESYMEIGVRRARSAAMVLSQQPDCAFSAFDMWIPEYAGMENPGPDFVKAELDRLGHRGPREFIDGNSLETVPRYFAENPDRFFDIITVDGDHSIAGARADLVNVKERVKIGGLLVFDDTANQGHAGLGDVWDETIAGDPRFTSFVFNEVGFGIGIATRKF
;
A
#
# COMPACT_ATOMS: atom_id res chain seq x y z
N MET A 1 -54.85 -8.45 34.99
CA MET A 1 -53.40 -8.80 35.03
C MET A 1 -52.92 -8.97 33.59
N LEU A 2 -52.53 -7.87 32.93
CA LEU A 2 -52.09 -7.87 31.52
C LEU A 2 -50.58 -7.58 31.49
N LYS A 3 -49.78 -8.61 31.19
CA LYS A 3 -48.32 -8.46 31.00
C LYS A 3 -48.08 -7.94 29.57
N ARG A 4 -47.51 -6.73 29.47
CA ARG A 4 -46.93 -6.18 28.23
C ARG A 4 -45.72 -7.03 27.84
N ILE A 5 -45.74 -7.54 26.61
CA ILE A 5 -44.56 -8.13 25.96
C ILE A 5 -43.71 -6.97 25.46
N ALA A 6 -42.53 -6.80 26.04
CA ALA A 6 -41.53 -5.84 25.61
C ALA A 6 -40.99 -6.27 24.23
N GLY A 7 -41.20 -5.44 23.22
CA GLY A 7 -40.63 -5.64 21.89
C GLY A 7 -39.12 -5.53 21.95
N ILE A 8 -38.43 -6.59 21.51
CA ILE A 8 -37.01 -6.61 21.24
C ILE A 8 -36.78 -5.67 20.05
N ARG A 9 -36.34 -4.43 20.33
CA ARG A 9 -35.79 -3.55 19.29
C ARG A 9 -34.46 -4.15 18.85
N ASN A 10 -34.49 -4.79 17.69
CA ASN A 10 -33.29 -5.26 17.00
C ASN A 10 -32.54 -4.04 16.46
N SER A 11 -31.71 -3.41 17.30
CA SER A 11 -30.83 -2.31 16.86
C SER A 11 -29.70 -2.90 16.02
N ARG A 12 -29.96 -3.19 14.75
CA ARG A 12 -28.89 -3.39 13.77
C ARG A 12 -28.02 -2.14 13.80
N LYS A 13 -26.77 -2.28 14.25
CA LYS A 13 -25.76 -1.23 14.07
C LYS A 13 -25.79 -0.84 12.58
N PRO A 14 -25.83 0.46 12.24
CA PRO A 14 -25.76 0.88 10.84
C PRO A 14 -24.52 0.24 10.21
N LYS A 15 -24.69 -0.40 9.05
CA LYS A 15 -23.58 -1.00 8.30
C LYS A 15 -22.68 0.15 7.90
N MET A 16 -21.43 0.15 8.38
CA MET A 16 -20.45 1.18 8.06
C MET A 16 -20.30 1.25 6.53
N MET A 17 -20.52 2.43 5.96
CA MET A 17 -20.40 2.64 4.53
C MET A 17 -18.93 2.81 4.19
N VAL A 18 -18.42 1.98 3.28
CA VAL A 18 -17.03 2.09 2.82
C VAL A 18 -16.91 3.36 1.98
N PRO A 19 -16.03 4.30 2.35
CA PRO A 19 -15.86 5.53 1.59
C PRO A 19 -15.21 5.24 0.22
N LYS A 20 -15.44 6.14 -0.73
CA LYS A 20 -14.86 6.11 -2.06
C LYS A 20 -13.56 6.90 -2.09
N SER A 21 -12.59 6.41 -2.85
CA SER A 21 -11.41 7.16 -3.27
C SER A 21 -11.73 8.00 -4.51
N ARG A 22 -10.79 8.83 -4.95
CA ARG A 22 -10.88 9.55 -6.24
C ARG A 22 -10.92 8.63 -7.46
N ASN A 23 -10.48 7.38 -7.32
CA ASN A 23 -10.57 6.34 -8.36
C ASN A 23 -11.92 5.59 -8.30
N ALA A 24 -12.99 6.24 -7.87
CA ALA A 24 -14.33 5.70 -7.89
C ALA A 24 -15.36 6.76 -8.30
N VAL A 25 -16.37 6.32 -9.05
CA VAL A 25 -17.47 7.20 -9.48
C VAL A 25 -18.33 7.60 -8.28
N GLU A 26 -18.56 8.89 -8.13
CA GLU A 26 -19.50 9.47 -7.17
C GLU A 26 -20.65 10.12 -7.93
N THR A 27 -21.85 9.56 -7.79
CA THR A 27 -23.03 9.97 -8.55
C THR A 27 -24.32 9.55 -7.83
N ASP A 28 -25.35 10.38 -7.93
CA ASP A 28 -26.70 10.12 -7.42
C ASP A 28 -27.61 9.42 -8.45
N LEU A 29 -27.09 9.12 -9.65
CA LEU A 29 -27.84 8.51 -10.77
C LEU A 29 -28.09 7.00 -10.61
N GLY A 30 -27.69 6.42 -9.48
CA GLY A 30 -27.69 4.98 -9.23
C GLY A 30 -26.41 4.28 -9.71
N THR A 31 -26.30 2.98 -9.42
CA THR A 31 -25.11 2.17 -9.70
C THR A 31 -25.42 1.09 -10.73
N TRP A 32 -24.79 1.16 -11.91
CA TRP A 32 -24.95 0.19 -13.00
C TRP A 32 -23.70 -0.69 -13.21
N TRP A 33 -22.53 -0.19 -12.82
CA TRP A 33 -21.24 -0.89 -12.83
C TRP A 33 -20.59 -0.84 -11.45
N TYR A 34 -19.54 -1.64 -11.24
CA TYR A 34 -18.70 -1.44 -10.07
C TYR A 34 -18.15 -0.01 -10.07
N PRO A 35 -18.15 0.68 -8.92
CA PRO A 35 -17.83 2.09 -8.85
C PRO A 35 -16.36 2.42 -9.14
N GLN A 36 -15.42 1.48 -9.06
CA GLN A 36 -14.00 1.73 -9.37
C GLN A 36 -13.83 2.18 -10.83
N LEU A 37 -13.04 3.23 -11.08
CA LEU A 37 -12.82 3.78 -12.42
C LEU A 37 -11.67 3.08 -13.16
N GLY A 38 -10.56 2.83 -12.46
CA GLY A 38 -9.39 2.12 -12.97
C GLY A 38 -9.04 0.91 -12.11
N GLY A 39 -8.57 -0.15 -12.76
CA GLY A 39 -8.03 -1.34 -12.10
C GLY A 39 -6.49 -1.40 -12.14
N PRO A 40 -5.89 -2.52 -11.69
CA PRO A 40 -4.45 -2.73 -11.73
C PRO A 40 -3.78 -2.40 -13.07
N GLU A 41 -4.33 -2.86 -14.19
CA GLU A 41 -3.76 -2.61 -15.53
C GLU A 41 -3.68 -1.11 -15.87
N SER A 42 -4.68 -0.32 -15.47
CA SER A 42 -4.67 1.13 -15.68
C SER A 42 -3.54 1.80 -14.90
N LEU A 43 -3.27 1.33 -13.67
CA LEU A 43 -2.18 1.83 -12.83
C LEU A 43 -0.82 1.36 -13.35
N LEU A 44 -0.72 0.13 -13.85
CA LEU A 44 0.55 -0.41 -14.36
C LEU A 44 0.97 0.21 -15.69
N ALA A 45 0.03 0.82 -16.43
CA ALA A 45 0.32 1.46 -17.71
C ALA A 45 1.43 2.53 -17.61
N TYR A 46 1.43 3.34 -16.55
CA TYR A 46 2.53 4.28 -16.27
C TYR A 46 3.69 3.61 -15.53
N ALA A 47 3.43 2.68 -14.60
CA ALA A 47 4.49 2.01 -13.84
C ALA A 47 5.51 1.27 -14.73
N ARG A 48 5.09 0.75 -15.90
CA ARG A 48 5.99 0.10 -16.88
C ARG A 48 6.76 1.08 -17.77
N SER A 49 6.48 2.38 -17.66
CA SER A 49 7.09 3.36 -18.55
C SER A 49 8.50 3.70 -18.09
N ILE A 50 9.37 4.03 -19.04
CA ILE A 50 10.71 4.52 -18.70
C ILE A 50 10.66 5.83 -17.91
N ASP A 51 9.58 6.60 -18.04
CA ASP A 51 9.41 7.85 -17.31
C ASP A 51 9.12 7.60 -15.83
N ALA A 52 8.38 6.54 -15.49
CA ALA A 52 8.25 6.10 -14.09
C ALA A 52 9.60 5.72 -13.49
N VAL A 53 10.40 4.93 -14.23
CA VAL A 53 11.76 4.53 -13.82
C VAL A 53 12.66 5.76 -13.60
N LYS A 54 12.67 6.71 -14.53
CA LYS A 54 13.46 7.95 -14.42
C LYS A 54 13.04 8.77 -13.19
N LEU A 55 11.74 8.95 -12.98
CA LEU A 55 11.24 9.74 -11.85
C LEU A 55 11.52 9.05 -10.50
N CYS A 56 11.38 7.73 -10.41
CA CYS A 56 11.86 6.97 -9.24
C CYS A 56 13.36 7.19 -9.02
N ARG A 57 14.17 7.10 -10.07
CA ARG A 57 15.62 7.29 -10.00
C ARG A 57 16.03 8.68 -9.54
N GLU A 58 15.32 9.72 -10.00
CA GLU A 58 15.49 11.11 -9.55
C GLU A 58 15.11 11.28 -8.08
N LEU A 59 13.99 10.68 -7.64
CA LEU A 59 13.60 10.69 -6.22
C LEU A 59 14.64 9.99 -5.35
N PHE A 60 15.24 8.89 -5.82
CA PHE A 60 16.31 8.20 -5.08
C PHE A 60 17.54 9.08 -4.85
N ASP A 61 17.79 10.10 -5.66
CA ASP A 61 18.90 11.05 -5.45
C ASP A 61 18.62 12.08 -4.35
N THR A 62 17.37 12.19 -3.91
CA THR A 62 16.96 13.08 -2.79
C THR A 62 16.93 12.37 -1.43
N LEU A 63 16.94 11.03 -1.45
CA LEU A 63 16.86 10.19 -0.26
C LEU A 63 18.25 9.87 0.28
N SER A 64 18.34 9.67 1.60
CA SER A 64 19.57 9.20 2.23
C SER A 64 19.97 7.81 1.72
N GLU A 65 21.25 7.68 1.36
CA GLU A 65 21.78 6.47 0.74
C GLU A 65 22.05 5.35 1.75
N ASP A 66 21.78 4.11 1.32
CA ASP A 66 22.33 2.88 1.90
C ASP A 66 22.76 1.94 0.76
N LYS A 67 23.42 0.83 1.08
CA LYS A 67 23.88 -0.14 0.07
C LYS A 67 22.75 -0.66 -0.83
N TYR A 68 21.56 -0.82 -0.28
CA TYR A 68 20.41 -1.30 -1.04
C TYR A 68 19.88 -0.25 -2.02
N LEU A 69 19.80 1.03 -1.62
CA LEU A 69 19.41 2.08 -2.55
C LEU A 69 20.40 2.20 -3.71
N LEU A 70 21.70 2.08 -3.42
CA LEU A 70 22.74 2.06 -4.45
C LEU A 70 22.55 0.88 -5.41
N TYR A 71 22.22 -0.30 -4.90
CA TYR A 71 21.89 -1.46 -5.73
C TYR A 71 20.66 -1.21 -6.61
N VAL A 72 19.57 -0.67 -6.05
CA VAL A 72 18.35 -0.37 -6.82
C VAL A 72 18.61 0.68 -7.90
N LYS A 73 19.37 1.74 -7.59
CA LYS A 73 19.82 2.74 -8.57
C LYS A 73 20.55 2.08 -9.74
N GLU A 74 21.53 1.22 -9.45
CA GLU A 74 22.29 0.49 -10.47
C GLU A 74 21.41 -0.46 -11.28
N PHE A 75 20.50 -1.18 -10.63
CA PHE A 75 19.55 -2.08 -11.30
C PHE A 75 18.67 -1.32 -12.30
N TYR A 76 18.18 -0.14 -11.92
CA TYR A 76 17.39 0.73 -12.79
C TYR A 76 18.21 1.26 -13.96
N ASP A 77 19.44 1.72 -13.69
CA ASP A 77 20.31 2.29 -14.71
C ASP A 77 20.75 1.22 -15.73
N GLN A 78 21.08 0.00 -15.29
CA GLN A 78 21.43 -1.10 -16.19
C GLN A 78 20.22 -1.62 -16.99
N GLY A 79 19.06 -1.80 -16.35
CA GLY A 79 17.84 -2.25 -17.01
C GLY A 79 17.42 -1.29 -18.13
N ARG A 80 17.41 0.01 -17.83
CA ARG A 80 17.17 1.07 -18.81
C ARG A 80 18.21 1.11 -19.93
N ALA A 81 19.50 1.00 -19.59
CA ALA A 81 20.57 1.06 -20.60
C ALA A 81 20.48 -0.10 -21.61
N LEU A 82 20.06 -1.28 -21.16
CA LEU A 82 19.94 -2.46 -22.01
C LEU A 82 18.65 -2.49 -22.83
N TRP A 83 17.51 -2.16 -22.22
CA TRP A 83 16.18 -2.39 -22.84
C TRP A 83 15.47 -1.12 -23.30
N GLY A 84 15.91 0.06 -22.87
CA GLY A 84 15.28 1.35 -23.20
C GLY A 84 13.78 1.36 -22.91
N ASP A 85 12.98 1.84 -23.85
CA ASP A 85 11.52 1.94 -23.74
C ASP A 85 10.79 0.58 -23.73
N SER A 86 11.50 -0.51 -24.06
CA SER A 86 10.95 -1.87 -24.00
C SER A 86 11.17 -2.54 -22.65
N TRP A 87 11.82 -1.87 -21.69
CA TRP A 87 12.04 -2.44 -20.38
C TRP A 87 10.71 -2.54 -19.62
N VAL A 88 10.33 -3.76 -19.24
CA VAL A 88 9.17 -4.00 -18.37
C VAL A 88 9.69 -4.41 -17.01
N PHE A 89 9.45 -3.56 -16.02
CA PHE A 89 9.78 -3.83 -14.64
C PHE A 89 8.76 -3.16 -13.74
N HIS A 90 8.28 -3.91 -12.75
CA HIS A 90 7.40 -3.41 -11.70
C HIS A 90 7.96 -3.82 -10.35
N ASP A 91 8.12 -2.83 -9.50
CA ASP A 91 8.46 -2.97 -8.09
C ASP A 91 7.57 -2.04 -7.27
N ILE A 92 7.70 -2.10 -5.96
CA ILE A 92 6.94 -1.26 -5.05
C ILE A 92 7.09 0.23 -5.37
N ASN A 93 8.26 0.67 -5.85
CA ASN A 93 8.51 2.08 -6.12
C ASN A 93 7.74 2.59 -7.35
N THR A 94 7.89 1.90 -8.49
CA THR A 94 7.22 2.26 -9.75
C THR A 94 5.70 2.16 -9.64
N VAL A 95 5.20 1.15 -8.92
CA VAL A 95 3.77 0.97 -8.64
C VAL A 95 3.22 2.12 -7.79
N LEU A 96 3.87 2.43 -6.66
CA LEU A 96 3.38 3.48 -5.76
C LEU A 96 3.49 4.87 -6.38
N LEU A 97 4.55 5.15 -7.14
CA LEU A 97 4.68 6.39 -7.90
C LEU A 97 3.53 6.55 -8.90
N SER A 98 3.24 5.49 -9.66
CA SER A 98 2.13 5.49 -10.63
C SER A 98 0.78 5.70 -9.95
N ALA A 99 0.55 5.03 -8.83
CA ALA A 99 -0.67 5.19 -8.03
C ALA A 99 -0.81 6.61 -7.50
N ALA A 100 0.28 7.22 -7.03
CA ALA A 100 0.27 8.58 -6.53
C ALA A 100 -0.10 9.60 -7.60
N LEU A 101 0.45 9.47 -8.82
CA LEU A 101 0.15 10.36 -9.95
C LEU A 101 -1.27 10.16 -10.48
N SER A 102 -1.73 8.91 -10.55
CA SER A 102 -3.01 8.55 -11.16
C SER A 102 -4.20 8.77 -10.22
N MET A 103 -4.08 8.30 -8.97
CA MET A 103 -5.18 8.27 -7.99
C MET A 103 -5.21 9.52 -7.11
N LYS A 104 -4.09 10.24 -6.98
CA LYS A 104 -3.93 11.42 -6.11
C LYS A 104 -4.46 11.15 -4.69
N PRO A 105 -3.91 10.14 -4.00
CA PRO A 105 -4.41 9.70 -2.69
C PRO A 105 -4.36 10.80 -1.65
N GLU A 106 -5.33 10.80 -0.74
CA GLU A 106 -5.41 11.70 0.41
C GLU A 106 -5.04 10.99 1.73
N SER A 107 -4.97 9.66 1.70
CA SER A 107 -4.67 8.81 2.85
C SER A 107 -3.88 7.57 2.44
N TYR A 108 -2.71 7.38 3.05
CA TYR A 108 -1.78 6.29 2.81
C TYR A 108 -1.42 5.59 4.12
N MET A 109 -1.45 4.25 4.11
CA MET A 109 -0.98 3.41 5.21
C MET A 109 0.11 2.47 4.71
N GLU A 110 1.17 2.29 5.50
CA GLU A 110 2.25 1.35 5.20
C GLU A 110 2.58 0.52 6.45
N ILE A 111 2.62 -0.81 6.28
CA ILE A 111 3.18 -1.76 7.26
C ILE A 111 4.55 -2.18 6.74
N GLY A 112 5.60 -2.01 7.55
CA GLY A 112 6.98 -2.22 7.12
C GLY A 112 7.50 -1.00 6.37
N VAL A 113 7.93 0.01 7.12
CA VAL A 113 8.28 1.33 6.59
C VAL A 113 9.79 1.44 6.41
N ARG A 114 10.55 0.93 7.37
CA ARG A 114 12.02 0.96 7.42
C ARG A 114 12.60 2.38 7.23
N ARG A 115 12.94 2.73 5.99
CA ARG A 115 13.51 4.03 5.58
C ARG A 115 12.54 4.89 4.76
N ALA A 116 11.28 4.46 4.62
CA ALA A 116 10.20 5.13 3.91
C ALA A 116 10.45 5.39 2.41
N ARG A 117 11.12 4.47 1.70
CA ARG A 117 11.42 4.64 0.26
C ARG A 117 10.19 4.47 -0.62
N SER A 118 9.45 3.40 -0.38
CA SER A 118 8.13 3.15 -0.97
C SER A 118 7.19 4.32 -0.66
N ALA A 119 7.11 4.73 0.62
CA ALA A 119 6.32 5.87 1.03
C ALA A 119 6.75 7.19 0.36
N ALA A 120 8.05 7.42 0.14
CA ALA A 120 8.54 8.61 -0.55
C ALA A 120 7.97 8.74 -1.97
N MET A 121 7.69 7.63 -2.66
CA MET A 121 7.07 7.66 -3.99
C MET A 121 5.65 8.25 -3.96
N VAL A 122 4.91 8.02 -2.88
CA VAL A 122 3.57 8.59 -2.70
C VAL A 122 3.63 10.01 -2.16
N LEU A 123 4.39 10.19 -1.08
CA LEU A 123 4.33 11.40 -0.25
C LEU A 123 5.08 12.59 -0.86
N SER A 124 6.03 12.36 -1.77
CA SER A 124 6.64 13.42 -2.59
C SER A 124 5.67 13.98 -3.64
N GLN A 125 4.77 13.14 -4.17
CA GLN A 125 3.80 13.54 -5.18
C GLN A 125 2.50 14.09 -4.58
N GLN A 126 2.14 13.62 -3.39
CA GLN A 126 0.99 14.10 -2.61
C GLN A 126 1.45 14.66 -1.26
N PRO A 127 2.00 15.88 -1.21
CA PRO A 127 2.59 16.44 0.01
C PRO A 127 1.61 16.59 1.17
N ASP A 128 0.31 16.70 0.90
CA ASP A 128 -0.72 16.87 1.93
C ASP A 128 -1.44 15.55 2.30
N CYS A 129 -1.04 14.41 1.73
CA CYS A 129 -1.61 13.08 2.01
C CYS A 129 -1.41 12.70 3.48
N ALA A 130 -2.44 12.20 4.17
CA ALA A 130 -2.26 11.67 5.52
C ALA A 130 -1.50 10.34 5.48
N PHE A 131 -0.46 10.19 6.29
CA PHE A 131 0.38 8.99 6.34
C PHE A 131 0.31 8.30 7.71
N SER A 132 -0.05 7.02 7.71
CA SER A 132 -0.02 6.15 8.90
C SER A 132 1.02 5.04 8.70
N ALA A 133 2.10 5.11 9.48
CA ALA A 133 3.29 4.28 9.36
C ALA A 133 3.33 3.25 10.50
N PHE A 134 3.37 1.96 10.17
CA PHE A 134 3.47 0.87 11.14
C PHE A 134 4.79 0.13 10.96
N ASP A 135 5.61 0.08 12.01
CA ASP A 135 6.88 -0.62 11.97
C ASP A 135 7.32 -1.01 13.39
N MET A 136 8.13 -2.06 13.51
CA MET A 136 8.72 -2.47 14.79
C MET A 136 10.02 -1.73 15.11
N TRP A 137 10.63 -1.09 14.11
CA TRP A 137 11.90 -0.38 14.19
C TRP A 137 13.04 -1.25 14.75
N ILE A 138 13.02 -2.55 14.44
CA ILE A 138 14.02 -3.52 14.91
C ILE A 138 15.34 -3.27 14.16
N PRO A 139 16.45 -2.96 14.87
CA PRO A 139 17.76 -2.83 14.23
C PRO A 139 18.16 -4.13 13.50
N GLU A 140 18.72 -3.98 12.30
CA GLU A 140 19.18 -5.10 11.45
C GLU A 140 18.10 -6.13 11.06
N TYR A 141 16.82 -5.72 11.06
CA TYR A 141 15.73 -6.55 10.55
C TYR A 141 15.98 -6.92 9.08
N ALA A 142 15.82 -8.20 8.75
CA ALA A 142 16.18 -8.78 7.44
C ALA A 142 17.64 -8.51 7.00
N GLY A 143 18.57 -8.31 7.95
CA GLY A 143 19.99 -8.03 7.68
C GLY A 143 20.24 -6.63 7.15
N MET A 144 19.30 -5.71 7.39
CA MET A 144 19.29 -4.36 6.87
C MET A 144 19.05 -3.34 7.98
N GLU A 145 19.71 -2.19 7.89
CA GLU A 145 19.51 -1.11 8.86
C GLU A 145 18.04 -0.62 8.83
N ASN A 146 17.42 -0.56 10.00
CA ASN A 146 16.12 0.05 10.25
C ASN A 146 16.33 1.24 11.22
N PRO A 147 16.49 2.47 10.70
CA PRO A 147 16.96 3.62 11.49
C PRO A 147 15.87 4.24 12.39
N GLY A 148 14.63 3.77 12.31
CA GLY A 148 13.56 4.21 13.19
C GLY A 148 12.77 5.44 12.71
N PRO A 149 11.76 5.86 13.48
CA PRO A 149 10.77 6.84 13.05
C PRO A 149 11.33 8.26 12.91
N ASP A 150 12.33 8.65 13.69
CA ASP A 150 12.92 10.00 13.59
C ASP A 150 13.70 10.21 12.29
N PHE A 151 14.39 9.17 11.82
CA PHE A 151 15.00 9.18 10.50
C PHE A 151 13.94 9.35 9.41
N VAL A 152 12.85 8.58 9.48
CA VAL A 152 11.75 8.67 8.51
C VAL A 152 11.12 10.06 8.52
N LYS A 153 10.86 10.66 9.69
CA LYS A 153 10.34 12.04 9.78
C LYS A 153 11.24 13.03 9.03
N ALA A 154 12.56 12.95 9.23
CA ALA A 154 13.52 13.82 8.58
C ALA A 154 13.58 13.61 7.06
N GLU A 155 13.47 12.37 6.57
CA GLU A 155 13.34 12.10 5.13
C GLU A 155 12.06 12.75 4.55
N LEU A 156 10.91 12.56 5.21
CA LEU A 156 9.65 13.15 4.76
C LEU A 156 9.66 14.68 4.78
N ASP A 157 10.31 15.29 5.78
CA ASP A 157 10.50 16.74 5.83
C ASP A 157 11.34 17.24 4.66
N ARG A 158 12.41 16.52 4.28
CA ARG A 158 13.24 16.85 3.11
C ARG A 158 12.47 16.76 1.80
N LEU A 159 11.52 15.83 1.70
CA LEU A 159 10.62 15.68 0.56
C LEU A 159 9.51 16.75 0.54
N GLY A 160 9.42 17.62 1.54
CA GLY A 160 8.41 18.68 1.62
C GLY A 160 7.02 18.18 1.97
N HIS A 161 6.92 17.02 2.62
CA HIS A 161 5.66 16.47 3.09
C HIS A 161 5.08 17.30 4.24
N ARG A 162 3.80 17.66 4.13
CA ARG A 162 3.06 18.53 5.07
C ARG A 162 1.81 17.87 5.65
N GLY A 163 1.42 16.71 5.14
CA GLY A 163 0.27 15.95 5.60
C GLY A 163 0.41 15.48 7.06
N PRO A 164 -0.71 15.12 7.70
CA PRO A 164 -0.68 14.46 9.00
C PRO A 164 0.13 13.18 8.95
N ARG A 165 0.97 12.95 9.97
CA ARG A 165 1.85 11.78 10.07
C ARG A 165 1.60 11.07 11.40
N GLU A 166 1.30 9.78 11.34
CA GLU A 166 1.17 8.89 12.50
C GLU A 166 2.25 7.81 12.40
N PHE A 167 3.05 7.66 13.45
CA PHE A 167 4.03 6.58 13.58
C PHE A 167 3.58 5.67 14.70
N ILE A 168 3.26 4.42 14.36
CA ILE A 168 2.72 3.42 15.27
C ILE A 168 3.78 2.35 15.46
N ASP A 169 4.45 2.42 16.61
CA ASP A 169 5.58 1.56 16.95
C ASP A 169 5.09 0.22 17.50
N GLY A 170 5.57 -0.88 16.92
CA GLY A 170 5.37 -2.24 17.44
C GLY A 170 4.86 -3.24 16.41
N ASN A 171 4.64 -4.47 16.90
CA ASN A 171 4.21 -5.60 16.07
C ASN A 171 2.85 -5.32 15.40
N SER A 172 2.79 -5.38 14.07
CA SER A 172 1.57 -5.13 13.27
C SER A 172 0.40 -6.03 13.67
N LEU A 173 0.67 -7.26 14.14
CA LEU A 173 -0.34 -8.20 14.63
C LEU A 173 -1.11 -7.69 15.85
N GLU A 174 -0.54 -6.73 16.58
CA GLU A 174 -1.17 -6.08 17.73
C GLU A 174 -1.58 -4.64 17.42
N THR A 175 -0.69 -3.89 16.76
CA THR A 175 -0.85 -2.45 16.57
C THR A 175 -1.90 -2.12 15.51
N VAL A 176 -1.99 -2.88 14.42
CA VAL A 176 -2.97 -2.64 13.36
C VAL A 176 -4.40 -2.93 13.82
N PRO A 177 -4.71 -4.09 14.45
CA PRO A 177 -6.04 -4.32 15.02
C PRO A 177 -6.44 -3.27 16.05
N ARG A 178 -5.51 -2.88 16.94
CA ARG A 178 -5.75 -1.85 17.95
C ARG A 178 -6.08 -0.50 17.31
N TYR A 179 -5.29 -0.06 16.33
CA TYR A 179 -5.51 1.19 15.61
C TYR A 179 -6.90 1.25 14.98
N PHE A 180 -7.34 0.18 14.31
CA PHE A 180 -8.66 0.14 13.71
C PHE A 180 -9.82 -0.07 14.70
N ALA A 181 -9.56 -0.60 15.90
CA ALA A 181 -10.54 -0.64 16.98
C ALA A 181 -10.76 0.77 17.57
N GLU A 182 -9.69 1.55 17.70
CA GLU A 182 -9.72 2.93 18.19
C GLU A 182 -10.24 3.91 17.12
N ASN A 183 -10.03 3.60 15.84
CA ASN A 183 -10.43 4.41 14.69
C ASN A 183 -11.35 3.63 13.74
N PRO A 184 -12.58 3.29 14.16
CA PRO A 184 -13.46 2.39 13.41
C PRO A 184 -13.84 2.94 12.03
N ASP A 185 -13.87 4.26 11.84
CA ASP A 185 -14.24 4.90 10.58
C ASP A 185 -13.03 5.23 9.68
N ARG A 186 -11.83 4.75 10.03
CA ARG A 186 -10.61 4.99 9.26
C ARG A 186 -10.52 4.06 8.06
N PHE A 187 -10.31 4.65 6.89
CA PHE A 187 -10.06 3.98 5.61
C PHE A 187 -8.96 4.72 4.85
N PHE A 188 -8.30 4.00 3.94
CA PHE A 188 -7.14 4.51 3.20
C PHE A 188 -7.35 4.41 1.69
N ASP A 189 -6.84 5.40 0.95
CA ASP A 189 -6.80 5.36 -0.51
C ASP A 189 -5.77 4.35 -1.01
N ILE A 190 -4.65 4.23 -0.30
CA ILE A 190 -3.60 3.23 -0.56
C ILE A 190 -3.20 2.56 0.76
N ILE A 191 -3.06 1.24 0.74
CA ILE A 191 -2.42 0.46 1.81
C ILE A 191 -1.30 -0.39 1.21
N THR A 192 -0.11 -0.32 1.80
CA THR A 192 1.04 -1.16 1.46
C THR A 192 1.36 -2.11 2.61
N VAL A 193 1.64 -3.37 2.30
CA VAL A 193 2.12 -4.38 3.24
C VAL A 193 3.47 -4.91 2.75
N ASP A 194 4.51 -4.61 3.52
CA ASP A 194 5.92 -5.01 3.32
C ASP A 194 6.62 -5.22 4.68
N GLY A 195 5.92 -5.88 5.60
CA GLY A 195 6.34 -6.05 7.00
C GLY A 195 6.92 -7.44 7.29
N ASP A 196 6.09 -8.30 7.87
CA ASP A 196 6.49 -9.66 8.26
C ASP A 196 6.51 -10.58 7.03
N HIS A 197 7.69 -11.10 6.68
CA HIS A 197 7.87 -12.04 5.57
C HIS A 197 7.62 -13.51 5.93
N SER A 198 7.06 -13.79 7.11
CA SER A 198 6.50 -15.10 7.44
C SER A 198 5.09 -15.25 6.85
N ILE A 199 4.74 -16.46 6.42
CA ILE A 199 3.41 -16.79 5.88
C ILE A 199 2.28 -16.40 6.85
N ALA A 200 2.49 -16.63 8.15
CA ALA A 200 1.47 -16.33 9.16
C ALA A 200 1.32 -14.82 9.39
N GLY A 201 2.43 -14.09 9.48
CA GLY A 201 2.45 -12.65 9.67
C GLY A 201 1.86 -11.90 8.47
N ALA A 202 2.39 -12.15 7.27
CA ALA A 202 1.89 -11.54 6.03
C ALA A 202 0.38 -11.77 5.82
N ARG A 203 -0.09 -13.00 6.07
CA ARG A 203 -1.53 -13.33 5.96
C ARG A 203 -2.34 -12.49 6.95
N ALA A 204 -1.89 -12.40 8.20
CA ALA A 204 -2.59 -11.65 9.23
C ALA A 204 -2.61 -10.14 8.91
N ASP A 205 -1.51 -9.57 8.42
CA ASP A 205 -1.46 -8.18 7.98
C ASP A 205 -2.47 -7.90 6.87
N LEU A 206 -2.49 -8.70 5.81
CA LEU A 206 -3.45 -8.56 4.70
C LEU A 206 -4.91 -8.69 5.19
N VAL A 207 -5.19 -9.67 6.06
CA VAL A 207 -6.54 -9.85 6.64
C VAL A 207 -6.95 -8.64 7.48
N ASN A 208 -6.03 -8.08 8.27
CA ASN A 208 -6.30 -6.94 9.14
C ASN A 208 -6.58 -5.64 8.37
N VAL A 209 -5.99 -5.47 7.18
CA VAL A 209 -6.08 -4.21 6.43
C VAL A 209 -7.03 -4.24 5.24
N LYS A 210 -7.30 -5.39 4.61
CA LYS A 210 -8.04 -5.42 3.33
C LYS A 210 -9.42 -4.77 3.38
N GLU A 211 -10.10 -4.84 4.52
CA GLU A 211 -11.42 -4.22 4.68
C GLU A 211 -11.37 -2.69 4.83
N ARG A 212 -10.18 -2.12 5.01
CA ARG A 212 -9.90 -0.71 5.29
C ARG A 212 -9.44 0.07 4.05
N VAL A 213 -9.30 -0.61 2.91
CA VAL A 213 -9.08 0.02 1.60
C VAL A 213 -10.38 0.69 1.16
N LYS A 214 -10.35 1.96 0.74
CA LYS A 214 -11.52 2.64 0.16
C LYS A 214 -11.98 1.97 -1.13
N ILE A 215 -13.23 2.17 -1.54
CA ILE A 215 -13.68 1.78 -2.89
C ILE A 215 -12.88 2.56 -3.94
N GLY A 216 -12.35 1.87 -4.95
CA GLY A 216 -11.38 2.39 -5.91
C GLY A 216 -9.95 2.53 -5.37
N GLY A 217 -9.75 2.32 -4.07
CA GLY A 217 -8.44 2.36 -3.42
C GLY A 217 -7.57 1.16 -3.79
N LEU A 218 -6.28 1.27 -3.48
CA LEU A 218 -5.23 0.33 -3.85
C LEU A 218 -4.69 -0.41 -2.62
N LEU A 219 -4.45 -1.70 -2.77
CA LEU A 219 -3.65 -2.51 -1.87
C LEU A 219 -2.41 -2.99 -2.63
N VAL A 220 -1.24 -2.80 -2.03
CA VAL A 220 0.07 -3.24 -2.55
C VAL A 220 0.69 -4.23 -1.57
N PHE A 221 1.28 -5.30 -2.08
CA PHE A 221 1.97 -6.32 -1.30
C PHE A 221 3.27 -6.70 -2.00
N ASP A 222 4.41 -6.47 -1.35
CA ASP A 222 5.72 -6.74 -1.93
C ASP A 222 6.12 -8.22 -1.76
N ASP A 223 7.22 -8.63 -2.39
CA ASP A 223 7.87 -9.92 -2.20
C ASP A 223 7.09 -11.17 -2.64
N THR A 224 6.08 -11.04 -3.50
CA THR A 224 5.25 -12.17 -3.97
C THR A 224 6.02 -13.28 -4.71
N ALA A 225 7.23 -12.99 -5.19
CA ALA A 225 8.18 -13.93 -5.82
C ALA A 225 9.56 -13.97 -5.13
N ASN A 226 9.67 -13.51 -3.87
CA ASN A 226 10.95 -13.50 -3.17
C ASN A 226 11.42 -14.92 -2.83
N GLN A 227 12.60 -15.30 -3.31
CA GLN A 227 13.18 -16.63 -3.10
C GLN A 227 13.51 -16.93 -1.62
N GLY A 228 13.82 -15.90 -0.83
CA GLY A 228 14.06 -16.02 0.61
C GLY A 228 12.78 -16.23 1.41
N HIS A 229 11.62 -15.91 0.83
CA HIS A 229 10.32 -15.92 1.48
C HIS A 229 9.28 -16.65 0.61
N ALA A 230 9.61 -17.88 0.22
CA ALA A 230 8.70 -18.72 -0.56
C ALA A 230 7.34 -18.88 0.13
N GLY A 231 6.26 -18.70 -0.63
CA GLY A 231 4.88 -18.83 -0.16
C GLY A 231 4.13 -17.50 0.05
N LEU A 232 4.78 -16.34 -0.05
CA LEU A 232 4.08 -15.05 0.01
C LEU A 232 3.13 -14.85 -1.19
N GLY A 233 3.48 -15.34 -2.37
CA GLY A 233 2.56 -15.38 -3.52
C GLY A 233 1.27 -16.16 -3.23
N ASP A 234 1.35 -17.31 -2.55
CA ASP A 234 0.17 -18.09 -2.17
C ASP A 234 -0.68 -17.33 -1.14
N VAL A 235 -0.05 -16.62 -0.21
CA VAL A 235 -0.74 -15.76 0.76
C VAL A 235 -1.52 -14.65 0.03
N TRP A 236 -0.93 -14.02 -0.98
CA TRP A 236 -1.64 -13.04 -1.82
C TRP A 236 -2.86 -13.66 -2.51
N ASP A 237 -2.69 -14.82 -3.12
CA ASP A 237 -3.75 -15.50 -3.86
C ASP A 237 -4.92 -15.88 -2.94
N GLU A 238 -4.63 -16.44 -1.78
CA GLU A 238 -5.62 -16.82 -0.76
C GLU A 238 -6.40 -15.62 -0.19
N THR A 239 -5.71 -14.50 0.05
CA THR A 239 -6.27 -13.40 0.85
C THR A 239 -6.89 -12.28 0.02
N ILE A 240 -6.29 -11.97 -1.14
CA ILE A 240 -6.65 -10.82 -1.99
C ILE A 240 -7.13 -11.28 -3.36
N ALA A 241 -6.37 -12.09 -4.10
CA ALA A 241 -6.77 -12.44 -5.48
C ALA A 241 -8.07 -13.26 -5.53
N GLY A 242 -8.27 -14.14 -4.54
CA GLY A 242 -9.52 -14.89 -4.36
C GLY A 242 -10.68 -14.08 -3.78
N ASP A 243 -10.46 -12.83 -3.32
CA ASP A 243 -11.50 -12.01 -2.71
C ASP A 243 -12.31 -11.26 -3.78
N PRO A 244 -13.62 -11.54 -3.95
CA PRO A 244 -14.41 -10.96 -5.02
C PRO A 244 -14.61 -9.45 -4.90
N ARG A 245 -14.23 -8.84 -3.77
CA ARG A 245 -14.21 -7.38 -3.60
C ARG A 245 -13.06 -6.72 -4.36
N PHE A 246 -12.06 -7.47 -4.79
CA PHE A 246 -10.86 -6.92 -5.42
C PHE A 246 -10.74 -7.29 -6.90
N THR A 247 -10.01 -6.47 -7.63
CA THR A 247 -9.40 -6.82 -8.93
C THR A 247 -7.91 -6.79 -8.71
N SER A 248 -7.21 -7.90 -8.93
CA SER A 248 -5.78 -8.01 -8.65
C SER A 248 -4.94 -8.25 -9.90
N PHE A 249 -3.65 -7.93 -9.79
CA PHE A 249 -2.60 -8.30 -10.72
C PHE A 249 -1.33 -8.61 -9.92
N VAL A 250 -0.49 -9.49 -10.45
CA VAL A 250 0.81 -9.80 -9.87
C VAL A 250 1.88 -9.73 -10.96
N PHE A 251 2.99 -9.04 -10.68
CA PHE A 251 4.18 -9.06 -11.51
C PHE A 251 5.27 -9.90 -10.84
N ASN A 252 5.62 -11.06 -11.41
CA ASN A 252 6.63 -11.98 -10.87
C ASN A 252 7.79 -12.26 -11.85
N GLU A 253 7.89 -11.49 -12.94
CA GLU A 253 8.85 -11.78 -14.01
C GLU A 253 10.29 -11.42 -13.61
N VAL A 254 10.47 -10.29 -12.91
CA VAL A 254 11.78 -9.75 -12.52
C VAL A 254 11.69 -9.14 -11.12
N GLY A 255 12.78 -9.26 -10.34
CA GLY A 255 12.84 -8.75 -8.97
C GLY A 255 12.22 -9.73 -7.96
N PHE A 256 11.72 -9.20 -6.84
CA PHE A 256 11.06 -10.00 -5.81
C PHE A 256 9.54 -10.11 -5.96
N GLY A 257 9.01 -9.52 -7.03
CA GLY A 257 7.62 -9.61 -7.42
C GLY A 257 6.66 -8.79 -6.56
N ILE A 258 5.59 -8.30 -7.16
CA ILE A 258 4.66 -7.38 -6.51
C ILE A 258 3.20 -7.74 -6.83
N GLY A 259 2.38 -7.81 -5.79
CA GLY A 259 0.93 -7.92 -5.86
C GLY A 259 0.26 -6.57 -5.73
N ILE A 260 -0.70 -6.28 -6.60
CA ILE A 260 -1.51 -5.06 -6.56
C ILE A 260 -2.99 -5.37 -6.73
N ALA A 261 -3.85 -4.68 -6.00
CA ALA A 261 -5.29 -4.87 -6.10
C ALA A 261 -6.09 -3.59 -5.88
N THR A 262 -7.11 -3.36 -6.72
CA THR A 262 -8.08 -2.28 -6.50
C THR A 262 -9.38 -2.80 -5.92
N ARG A 263 -9.96 -2.08 -4.96
CA ARG A 263 -11.24 -2.47 -4.35
C ARG A 263 -12.45 -2.03 -5.18
N LYS A 264 -13.33 -2.98 -5.52
CA LYS A 264 -14.56 -2.76 -6.30
C LYS A 264 -15.73 -2.27 -5.45
N PHE A 265 -15.96 -2.81 -4.25
CA PHE A 265 -17.13 -2.54 -3.40
C PHE A 265 -16.91 -2.84 -1.91
#